data_AF-A0A0A9Y6F0-F1
#
_entry.id   AF-A0A0A9Y6F0-F1
#
_cell.length_a   1.000
_cell.length_b   1.000
_cell.length_c   1.000
_cell.angle_alpha   90.00
_cell.angle_beta   90.00
_cell.angle_gamma   90.00
#
_symmetry.space_group_name_H-M   'P 1'
#
loop_
_entity.id
_entity.type
_entity.pdbx_description
1 polymer ?
#
loop_
_entity_poly.entity_id
_entity_poly.type
_entity_poly.pdbx_seq_one_letter_code
_entity_poly.pdbx_strand_id
1 'polypeptide(L)'
;PVLIPPECHLSTLIVDHFHRLYLHPGPSLLQAMIQTQFWIPSLRRLVQKRTFMCIKCYKFRAKVLTPKMGDLPVQRVKGERAFLRVGIDFAGPFTMKFSSRR
;
A
#
# COMPACT_ATOMS: atom_id res chain seq x y z
N PRO A 1 5.57 25.84 23.92
CA PRO A 1 4.85 24.59 23.60
C PRO A 1 4.10 24.05 24.82
N VAL A 2 2.91 23.50 24.64
CA VAL A 2 2.12 22.91 25.73
C VAL A 2 2.65 21.51 26.07
N LEU A 3 2.98 21.27 27.33
CA LEU A 3 3.42 19.95 27.80
C LEU A 3 2.24 18.99 27.88
N ILE A 4 2.34 17.84 27.24
CA ILE A 4 1.31 16.81 27.25
C ILE A 4 1.95 15.46 27.61
N PRO A 5 1.34 14.67 28.53
CA PRO A 5 1.83 13.33 28.84
C PRO A 5 1.89 12.41 27.61
N PRO A 6 2.92 11.54 27.49
CA PRO A 6 3.10 10.67 26.33
C PRO A 6 2.00 9.63 26.15
N GLU A 7 1.51 9.07 27.26
CA GLU A 7 0.58 7.94 27.27
C GLU A 7 -0.85 8.38 27.59
N CYS A 8 -1.31 9.47 26.99
CA CYS A 8 -2.70 9.89 27.08
C CYS A 8 -3.41 9.79 25.73
N HIS A 9 -4.74 9.68 25.79
CA HIS A 9 -5.58 9.64 24.59
C HIS A 9 -5.40 10.91 23.74
N LEU A 10 -5.24 12.06 24.38
CA LEU A 10 -5.03 13.34 23.70
C LEU A 10 -3.77 13.36 22.83
N SER A 11 -2.63 12.86 23.32
CA SER A 11 -1.39 12.77 22.53
C SER A 11 -1.59 11.94 21.26
N THR A 12 -2.37 10.86 21.36
CA THR A 12 -2.72 10.03 20.20
C THR A 12 -3.56 10.79 19.19
N LEU A 13 -4.59 11.52 19.67
CA LEU A 13 -5.46 12.34 18.82
C LEU A 13 -4.70 13.47 18.13
N ILE A 14 -3.77 14.13 18.82
CA ILE A 14 -2.94 15.20 18.25
C ILE A 14 -2.09 14.64 17.09
N VAL A 15 -1.41 13.51 17.32
CA VAL A 15 -0.61 12.87 16.27
C VAL A 15 -1.47 12.50 15.07
N ASP A 16 -2.63 11.89 15.28
CA ASP A 16 -3.54 11.51 14.20
C ASP A 16 -4.13 12.72 13.46
N HIS A 17 -4.43 13.80 14.19
CA HIS A 17 -4.94 15.04 13.62
C HIS A 17 -3.91 15.66 12.67
N PHE A 18 -2.68 15.92 13.14
CA PHE A 18 -1.61 16.47 12.31
C PHE A 18 -1.26 15.53 11.15
N HIS A 19 -1.26 14.22 11.38
CA HIS A 19 -1.00 13.23 10.34
C HIS A 19 -2.00 13.31 9.19
N ARG A 20 -3.29 13.56 9.47
CA ARG A 20 -4.34 13.70 8.45
C ARG A 20 -4.39 15.10 7.85
N LEU A 21 -4.24 16.13 8.68
CA LEU A 21 -4.26 17.54 8.30
C LEU A 21 -3.19 17.84 7.25
N TYR A 22 -1.98 17.32 7.44
CA TYR A 22 -0.84 17.52 6.53
C TYR A 22 -0.67 16.40 5.49
N LEU A 23 -1.75 15.67 5.17
CA LEU A 23 -1.79 14.67 4.09
C LEU A 23 -0.75 13.55 4.22
N HIS A 24 -0.66 12.94 5.40
CA HIS A 24 0.19 11.78 5.67
C HIS A 24 1.71 12.03 5.54
N PRO A 25 2.26 13.06 6.22
CA PRO A 25 3.69 13.32 6.16
C PRO A 25 4.50 12.17 6.79
N GLY A 26 5.76 12.05 6.38
CA GLY A 26 6.69 11.10 6.98
C GLY A 26 6.90 11.34 8.48
N PRO A 27 7.37 10.33 9.24
CA PRO A 27 7.46 10.41 10.71
C PRO A 27 8.30 11.58 11.22
N SER A 28 9.43 11.89 10.58
CA SER A 28 10.32 12.98 10.99
C SER A 28 9.67 14.35 10.81
N LEU A 29 8.97 14.57 9.70
CA LEU A 29 8.26 15.81 9.41
C LEU A 29 7.09 15.99 10.36
N LEU A 30 6.30 14.93 10.58
CA LEU A 30 5.19 14.95 11.52
C LEU A 30 5.66 15.29 12.95
N GLN A 31 6.78 14.70 13.38
CA GLN A 31 7.36 15.01 14.68
C GLN A 31 7.75 16.49 14.78
N ALA A 32 8.45 17.03 13.77
CA ALA A 32 8.85 18.44 13.76
C ALA A 32 7.64 19.38 13.82
N MET A 33 6.59 19.11 13.04
CA MET A 33 5.35 19.89 13.04
C MET A 33 4.69 19.92 14.42
N ILE A 34 4.55 18.76 15.07
CA ILE A 34 3.94 18.66 16.41
C ILE A 34 4.79 19.40 17.44
N GLN A 35 6.12 19.30 17.37
CA GLN A 35 7.05 19.96 18.29
C GLN A 35 6.99 21.50 18.23
N THR A 36 6.47 22.08 17.14
CA THR A 36 6.25 23.54 17.07
C THR A 36 5.17 24.02 18.04
N GLN A 37 4.20 23.18 18.39
CA GLN A 37 3.06 23.55 19.24
C GLN A 37 3.03 22.79 20.58
N PHE A 38 3.44 21.53 20.59
CA PHE A 38 3.32 20.61 21.72
C PHE A 38 4.65 20.00 22.13
N TRP A 39 4.88 19.92 23.44
CA TRP A 39 5.95 19.12 24.00
C TRP A 39 5.37 17.80 24.51
N ILE A 40 5.53 16.74 23.74
CA ILE A 40 5.16 15.39 24.13
C ILE A 40 6.46 14.61 24.40
N PRO A 41 6.74 14.15 25.63
CA PRO A 41 7.88 13.28 25.91
C PRO A 41 7.84 12.04 25.00
N SER A 42 8.99 11.56 24.53
CA SER A 42 9.06 10.37 23.68
C SER A 42 8.15 10.40 22.42
N LEU A 43 7.80 11.59 21.91
CA LEU A 43 6.90 11.78 20.76
C LEU A 43 7.27 10.93 19.55
N ARG A 44 8.57 10.77 19.28
CA ARG A 44 9.08 9.94 18.17
C ARG A 44 8.47 8.54 18.17
N ARG A 45 8.39 7.89 19.34
CA ARG A 45 7.83 6.55 19.49
C ARG A 45 6.33 6.54 19.16
N LEU A 46 5.60 7.53 19.65
CA LEU A 46 4.16 7.66 19.39
C LEU A 46 3.89 7.91 17.90
N VAL A 47 4.63 8.82 17.28
CA VAL A 47 4.53 9.14 15.84
C VAL A 47 4.82 7.91 14.98
N GLN A 48 5.89 7.16 15.28
CA GLN A 48 6.20 5.92 14.57
C GLN A 48 5.09 4.88 14.70
N LYS A 49 4.54 4.71 15.92
CA LYS A 49 3.41 3.80 16.17
C LYS A 49 2.17 4.19 15.36
N ARG A 50 1.78 5.47 15.39
CA ARG A 50 0.57 5.94 14.70
C ARG A 50 0.69 5.92 13.18
N THR A 51 1.84 6.32 12.65
CA THR A 51 2.11 6.26 11.20
C THR A 51 2.16 4.82 10.69
N PHE A 52 2.70 3.88 11.47
CA PHE A 52 2.69 2.45 11.15
C PHE A 52 1.26 1.85 11.13
N MET A 53 0.39 2.27 12.06
CA MET A 53 -1.00 1.83 12.13
C MET A 53 -1.90 2.46 11.04
N CYS A 54 -1.41 3.44 10.28
CA CYS A 54 -2.20 4.11 9.25
C CYS A 54 -2.33 3.24 7.99
N ILE A 55 -3.55 2.80 7.67
CA ILE A 55 -3.85 1.97 6.48
C ILE A 55 -3.44 2.67 5.17
N LYS A 56 -3.67 3.99 5.06
CA LYS A 56 -3.28 4.76 3.86
C LYS A 56 -1.77 4.71 3.68
N CYS A 57 -1.00 5.07 4.71
CA CYS A 57 0.46 5.00 4.66
C CYS A 57 0.98 3.60 4.41
N TYR A 58 0.36 2.57 5.00
CA TYR A 58 0.69 1.18 4.75
C TYR A 58 0.54 0.82 3.26
N LYS A 59 -0.60 1.18 2.65
CA LYS A 59 -0.85 0.94 1.22
C LYS A 59 0.13 1.71 0.33
N PHE A 60 0.38 2.99 0.61
CA PHE A 60 1.34 3.79 -0.17
C PHE A 60 2.79 3.34 -0.02
N ARG A 61 3.15 2.76 1.13
CA ARG A 61 4.49 2.20 1.38
C ARG A 61 4.67 0.81 0.78
N ALA A 62 3.59 0.14 0.37
CA ALA A 62 3.65 -1.21 -0.16
C ALA A 62 4.64 -1.28 -1.33
N LYS A 63 5.68 -2.11 -1.16
CA LYS A 63 6.63 -2.39 -2.23
C LYS A 63 6.04 -3.47 -3.11
N VAL A 64 6.29 -3.38 -4.42
CA VAL A 64 6.03 -4.50 -5.34
C VAL A 64 6.91 -5.66 -4.89
N LEU A 65 6.29 -6.69 -4.34
CA LEU A 65 6.96 -7.95 -4.07
C LEU A 65 7.07 -8.66 -5.41
N THR A 66 8.30 -8.95 -5.84
CA THR A 66 8.50 -9.87 -6.94
C THR A 66 8.03 -11.25 -6.47
N PRO A 67 7.01 -11.84 -7.13
CA PRO A 67 6.59 -13.18 -6.75
C PRO A 67 7.76 -14.13 -6.94
N LYS A 68 7.97 -15.04 -5.99
CA LYS A 68 8.91 -16.14 -6.19
C LYS A 68 8.33 -17.03 -7.29
N MET A 69 8.85 -16.90 -8.50
CA MET A 69 8.44 -17.72 -9.63
C MET A 69 8.88 -19.17 -9.37
N GLY A 70 7.96 -20.11 -9.56
CA GLY A 70 8.32 -21.53 -9.63
C GLY A 70 9.02 -21.85 -10.95
N ASP A 71 9.58 -23.05 -11.05
CA ASP A 71 10.17 -23.52 -12.29
C ASP A 71 9.11 -23.57 -13.40
N LEU A 72 9.50 -23.13 -14.60
CA LEU A 72 8.62 -23.23 -15.76
C LEU A 72 8.44 -24.71 -16.15
N PRO A 73 7.23 -25.11 -16.60
CA PRO A 73 7.03 -26.44 -17.16
C PRO A 73 8.01 -26.70 -18.31
N VAL A 74 8.52 -27.93 -18.43
CA VAL A 74 9.51 -28.34 -19.45
C VAL A 74 9.07 -27.94 -20.86
N GLN A 75 7.78 -27.99 -21.12
CA GLN A 75 7.12 -27.61 -22.38
C GLN A 75 7.35 -26.14 -22.78
N ARG A 76 7.60 -25.25 -21.83
CA ARG A 76 7.86 -23.82 -22.07
C ARG A 76 9.33 -23.50 -22.30
N VAL A 77 10.24 -24.42 -21.94
CA VAL A 77 11.69 -24.19 -21.97
C VAL A 77 12.37 -25.05 -23.04
N LYS A 78 11.83 -26.24 -23.31
CA LYS A 78 12.36 -27.15 -24.32
C LYS A 78 11.86 -26.77 -25.71
N GLY A 79 12.80 -26.47 -26.62
CA GLY A 79 12.49 -26.29 -28.04
C GLY A 79 11.94 -27.58 -28.64
N GLU A 80 10.77 -27.47 -29.25
CA GLU A 80 10.07 -28.56 -29.94
C GLU A 80 9.71 -28.13 -31.36
N ARG A 81 9.26 -29.08 -32.20
CA ARG A 81 8.81 -28.77 -33.56
C ARG A 81 7.67 -27.75 -33.52
N ALA A 82 7.64 -26.84 -34.49
CA ALA A 82 6.54 -25.90 -34.65
C ALA A 82 5.19 -26.64 -34.62
N PHE A 83 4.22 -26.07 -33.91
CA PHE A 83 2.86 -26.61 -33.75
C PHE A 83 2.74 -27.94 -32.96
N LEU A 84 3.82 -28.48 -32.38
CA LEU A 84 3.75 -29.73 -31.57
C LEU A 84 2.96 -29.53 -30.27
N ARG A 85 3.03 -28.33 -29.68
CA ARG A 85 2.24 -27.91 -28.51
C ARG A 85 1.65 -26.54 -28.78
N VAL A 86 0.35 -26.39 -28.59
CA VAL A 86 -0.38 -25.14 -28.79
C VAL A 86 -1.13 -24.80 -27.51
N GLY A 87 -1.06 -23.53 -27.09
CA GLY A 87 -1.90 -23.01 -26.02
C GLY A 87 -3.24 -22.57 -26.61
N ILE A 88 -4.34 -23.06 -26.06
CA ILE A 88 -5.69 -22.62 -26.39
C ILE A 88 -6.21 -21.87 -25.18
N ASP A 89 -6.74 -20.68 -25.41
CA ASP A 89 -7.42 -19.89 -24.38
C ASP A 89 -8.76 -19.42 -24.93
N PHE A 90 -9.77 -19.38 -24.07
CA PHE A 90 -11.08 -18.86 -24.44
C PHE A 90 -11.10 -17.37 -24.16
N ALA A 91 -11.35 -16.57 -25.19
CA ALA A 91 -11.62 -15.17 -24.98
C ALA A 91 -13.00 -14.99 -24.31
N GLY A 92 -13.11 -13.99 -23.43
CA GLY A 92 -14.24 -13.75 -22.54
C GLY A 92 -15.57 -13.42 -23.25
N PRO A 93 -16.66 -13.24 -22.48
CA PRO A 93 -18.00 -13.13 -23.02
C PRO A 93 -18.13 -11.93 -23.97
N PHE A 94 -18.34 -12.22 -25.24
CA PHE A 94 -18.60 -11.22 -26.26
C PHE A 94 -20.11 -10.91 -26.31
N THR A 95 -20.47 -9.66 -26.08
CA THR A 95 -21.85 -9.20 -26.28
C THR A 95 -22.13 -9.12 -27.77
N MET A 96 -22.67 -10.20 -28.35
CA MET A 96 -23.10 -10.21 -29.74
C MET A 96 -24.48 -9.60 -29.89
N LYS A 97 -24.63 -8.66 -30.84
CA LYS A 97 -25.95 -8.23 -31.32
C LYS A 97 -26.40 -9.21 -32.40
N PHE A 98 -27.55 -9.85 -32.22
CA PHE A 98 -28.15 -10.65 -33.29
C PHE A 98 -28.61 -9.73 -34.42
N SER A 99 -27.90 -9.77 -35.55
CA SER A 99 -28.35 -9.17 -36.80
C SER A 99 -29.38 -10.10 -37.43
N SER A 100 -30.67 -9.79 -37.31
CA SER A 100 -31.70 -10.39 -38.17
C SER A 100 -31.58 -9.78 -39.57
N ARG A 101 -30.61 -10.24 -40.37
CA ARG A 101 -30.68 -10.06 -41.82
C ARG A 101 -31.30 -11.32 -42.40
N ARG A 102 -32.42 -11.10 -43.08
CA ARG A 102 -33.18 -12.08 -43.86
C ARG A 102 -32.46 -12.40 -45.15
#